data_AF-B2RI57-F1
#
_entry.id   AF-B2RI57-F1
#
_cell.length_a   1.000
_cell.length_b   1.000
_cell.length_c   1.000
_cell.angle_alpha   90.00
_cell.angle_beta   90.00
_cell.angle_gamma   90.00
#
_symmetry.space_group_name_H-M   'P 1'
#
loop_
_entity.id
_entity.type
_entity.pdbx_description
1 polymer ?
#
loop_
_entity_poly.entity_id
_entity_poly.type
_entity_poly.pdbx_seq_one_letter_code
_entity_poly.pdbx_strand_id
1 'polypeptide(L)'
;MQTKDILKEIELLKKERNAIILAHYYARPEVQDIADYIGDSLGLSRQAADTEADTILFCGVHFMAETASIISPQKTILTPTKYAGCSLAEGASAEGLRRWKEQNPDGLIVSYVNTTAEVKAWTDYCCTSSNALKVVESLPRDRKILFGPDRNLGAYISRKTGREMELWNASCFVHERITEESILEAMELYPDADILIHPESEGSHSPRVLSSDRCFMYSTAGILNHARESDKKMFVIATEPETLHVLRKENPGKTFIAIQPDNRCFHMKQTGLWEVLEALRHNRYEVKVPAEIREKALLSIERMLAVG
;
A
#
# COMPACT_ATOMS: atom_id res chain seq x y z
N MET A 1 28.14 5.93 14.35
CA MET A 1 27.30 5.76 15.56
C MET A 1 26.87 4.30 15.64
N GLN A 2 26.90 3.65 16.81
CA GLN A 2 26.46 2.24 16.91
C GLN A 2 24.92 2.18 16.81
N THR A 3 24.36 1.07 16.32
CA THR A 3 22.90 0.89 16.18
C THR A 3 22.15 1.17 17.49
N LYS A 4 22.70 0.73 18.63
CA LYS A 4 22.09 0.94 19.94
C LYS A 4 21.99 2.43 20.32
N ASP A 5 22.93 3.25 19.87
CA ASP A 5 22.91 4.70 20.10
C ASP A 5 21.86 5.36 19.20
N ILE A 6 21.74 4.92 17.94
CA ILE A 6 20.69 5.38 17.00
C ILE A 6 19.30 5.15 17.60
N LEU A 7 19.03 3.94 18.09
CA LEU A 7 17.73 3.58 18.67
C LEU A 7 17.38 4.44 19.89
N LYS A 8 18.35 4.67 20.79
CA LYS A 8 18.14 5.53 21.96
C LYS A 8 17.82 6.96 21.58
N GLU A 9 18.51 7.50 20.57
CA GLU A 9 18.30 8.87 20.13
C GLU A 9 16.95 9.04 19.41
N ILE A 10 16.54 8.06 18.59
CA ILE A 10 15.20 8.03 17.98
C ILE A 10 14.12 8.11 19.07
N GLU A 11 14.20 7.28 20.11
CA GLU A 11 13.23 7.27 21.21
C GLU A 11 13.21 8.57 22.02
N LEU A 12 14.36 9.22 22.19
CA LEU A 12 14.43 10.56 22.80
C LEU A 12 13.74 11.60 21.92
N LEU A 13 14.07 11.65 20.64
CA LEU A 13 13.54 12.62 19.68
C LEU A 13 12.02 12.46 19.46
N LYS A 14 11.50 11.23 19.47
CA LYS A 14 10.06 10.97 19.43
C LYS A 14 9.33 11.66 20.58
N LYS A 15 9.86 11.54 21.79
CA LYS A 15 9.27 12.16 22.99
C LYS A 15 9.36 13.69 22.94
N GLU A 16 10.53 14.22 22.56
CA GLU A 16 10.75 15.67 22.46
C GLU A 16 9.80 16.35 21.46
N ARG A 17 9.41 15.63 20.40
CA ARG A 17 8.60 16.18 19.30
C ARG A 17 7.15 15.78 19.34
N ASN A 18 6.74 15.04 20.37
CA ASN A 18 5.44 14.37 20.41
C ASN A 18 5.16 13.66 19.06
N ALA A 19 6.14 12.86 18.61
CA ALA A 19 6.13 12.24 17.30
C ALA A 19 5.85 10.73 17.38
N ILE A 20 5.09 10.24 16.41
CA ILE A 20 4.94 8.80 16.16
C ILE A 20 5.58 8.41 14.84
N ILE A 21 6.03 7.16 14.76
CA ILE A 21 6.56 6.51 13.56
C ILE A 21 5.50 5.57 13.02
N LEU A 22 5.04 5.83 11.80
CA LEU A 22 4.15 4.96 11.03
C LEU A 22 4.96 4.25 9.96
N ALA A 23 4.98 2.91 9.96
CA ALA A 23 5.75 2.15 8.97
C ALA A 23 4.87 1.23 8.11
N HIS A 24 5.18 1.16 6.82
CA HIS A 24 4.57 0.14 5.95
C HIS A 24 5.17 -1.24 6.21
N TYR A 25 4.41 -2.31 6.00
CA TYR A 25 4.91 -3.70 6.07
C TYR A 25 6.09 -4.01 5.15
N TYR A 26 6.34 -3.16 4.15
CA TYR A 26 7.45 -3.29 3.21
C TYR A 26 8.68 -2.46 3.64
N ALA A 27 8.64 -1.80 4.79
CA ALA A 27 9.82 -1.15 5.36
C ALA A 27 10.90 -2.19 5.70
N ARG A 28 12.13 -1.73 5.97
CA ARG A 28 13.18 -2.64 6.45
C ARG A 28 12.84 -3.20 7.84
N PRO A 29 13.25 -4.43 8.20
CA PRO A 29 12.92 -5.04 9.49
C PRO A 29 13.24 -4.15 10.69
N GLU A 30 14.41 -3.50 10.66
CA GLU A 30 14.85 -2.61 11.72
C GLU A 30 14.01 -1.33 11.83
N VAL A 31 13.38 -0.88 10.74
CA VAL A 31 12.45 0.26 10.73
C VAL A 31 11.06 -0.19 11.20
N GLN A 32 10.64 -1.41 10.81
CA GLN A 32 9.41 -2.01 11.33
C GLN A 32 9.48 -2.14 12.86
N ASP A 33 10.61 -2.60 13.42
CA ASP A 33 10.75 -2.84 14.85
C ASP A 33 10.72 -1.58 15.74
N ILE A 34 10.92 -0.38 15.18
CA ILE A 34 10.85 0.90 15.92
C ILE A 34 9.55 1.68 15.67
N ALA A 35 8.68 1.18 14.80
CA ALA A 35 7.43 1.85 14.47
C ALA A 35 6.44 1.78 15.63
N ASP A 36 5.71 2.86 15.88
CA ASP A 36 4.59 2.87 16.84
C ASP A 36 3.37 2.15 16.26
N TYR A 37 3.26 2.13 14.93
CA TYR A 37 2.26 1.35 14.21
C TYR A 37 2.82 0.87 12.87
N ILE A 38 2.58 -0.40 12.56
CA ILE A 38 2.92 -1.02 11.28
C ILE A 38 1.61 -1.44 10.59
N GLY A 39 1.45 -1.06 9.33
CA GLY A 39 0.21 -1.33 8.59
C GLY A 39 0.36 -1.35 7.07
N ASP A 40 -0.76 -1.66 6.41
CA ASP A 40 -0.96 -1.42 4.99
C ASP A 40 -1.41 0.04 4.78
N SER A 41 -1.61 0.45 3.52
CA SER A 41 -2.03 1.82 3.20
C SER A 41 -3.33 2.26 3.91
N LEU A 42 -4.27 1.34 4.14
CA LEU A 42 -5.55 1.67 4.79
C LEU A 42 -5.37 1.87 6.30
N GLY A 43 -4.70 0.92 6.97
CA GLY A 43 -4.40 1.00 8.39
C GLY A 43 -3.58 2.24 8.74
N LEU A 44 -2.56 2.54 7.93
CA LEU A 44 -1.73 3.74 8.13
C LEU A 44 -2.51 5.04 7.92
N SER A 45 -3.44 5.09 6.96
CA SER A 45 -4.29 6.26 6.74
C SER A 45 -5.22 6.52 7.93
N ARG A 46 -5.77 5.46 8.54
CA ARG A 46 -6.58 5.55 9.76
C ARG A 46 -5.75 6.03 10.95
N GLN A 47 -4.58 5.42 11.16
CA GLN A 47 -3.70 5.81 12.24
C GLN A 47 -3.23 7.27 12.12
N ALA A 48 -3.02 7.76 10.89
CA ALA A 48 -2.69 9.16 10.65
C ALA A 48 -3.85 10.11 10.98
N ALA A 49 -5.10 9.68 10.81
CA ALA A 49 -6.30 10.43 11.19
C ALA A 49 -6.48 10.47 12.72
N ASP A 50 -6.34 9.30 13.37
CA ASP A 50 -6.77 9.07 14.75
C ASP A 50 -5.71 9.44 15.81
N THR A 51 -4.46 9.65 15.41
CA THR A 51 -3.39 9.97 16.36
C THR A 51 -3.51 11.38 16.96
N GLU A 52 -3.16 11.49 18.24
CA GLU A 52 -3.03 12.76 19.00
C GLU A 52 -1.61 13.35 18.93
N ALA A 53 -0.68 12.66 18.25
CA ALA A 53 0.69 13.15 18.06
C ALA A 53 0.72 14.40 17.17
N ASP A 54 1.59 15.35 17.51
CA ASP A 54 1.79 16.57 16.70
C ASP A 54 2.55 16.28 15.40
N THR A 55 3.44 15.29 15.45
CA THR A 55 4.32 14.91 14.34
C THR A 55 4.12 13.44 13.95
N ILE A 56 4.03 13.18 12.65
CA ILE A 56 4.02 11.84 12.08
C ILE A 56 5.25 11.69 11.20
N LEU A 57 6.18 10.82 11.60
CA LEU A 57 7.24 10.35 10.70
C LEU A 57 6.73 9.13 9.92
N PHE A 58 6.49 9.32 8.64
CA PHE A 58 5.92 8.32 7.76
C PHE A 58 7.03 7.51 7.06
N CYS A 59 7.32 6.32 7.58
CA CYS A 59 8.26 5.33 7.03
C CYS A 59 7.59 4.50 5.93
N GLY A 60 7.35 5.14 4.78
CA GLY A 60 6.80 4.55 3.58
C GLY A 60 7.28 5.29 2.33
N VAL A 61 6.43 5.39 1.32
CA VAL A 61 6.67 6.13 0.08
C VAL A 61 5.89 7.45 0.05
N HIS A 62 6.30 8.38 -0.82
CA HIS A 62 5.86 9.78 -0.81
C HIS A 62 4.34 9.96 -0.81
N PHE A 63 3.61 9.23 -1.67
CA PHE A 63 2.15 9.37 -1.75
C PHE A 63 1.43 9.00 -0.44
N MET A 64 2.03 8.12 0.38
CA MET A 64 1.44 7.73 1.67
C MET A 64 1.56 8.90 2.67
N ALA A 65 2.70 9.59 2.66
CA ALA A 65 2.87 10.82 3.43
C ALA A 65 1.99 11.96 2.90
N GLU A 66 1.79 12.09 1.58
CA GLU A 66 0.81 13.02 1.02
C GLU A 66 -0.61 12.72 1.53
N THR A 67 -0.98 11.43 1.59
CA THR A 67 -2.29 11.01 2.10
C THR A 67 -2.45 11.39 3.58
N ALA A 68 -1.42 11.18 4.41
CA ALA A 68 -1.43 11.64 5.80
C ALA A 68 -1.52 13.17 5.91
N SER A 69 -0.84 13.92 5.03
CA SER A 69 -0.90 15.40 4.96
C SER A 69 -2.28 15.91 4.56
N ILE A 70 -2.99 15.19 3.68
CA ILE A 70 -4.37 15.50 3.30
C ILE A 70 -5.35 15.29 4.46
N ILE A 71 -5.23 14.15 5.14
CA ILE A 71 -6.15 13.76 6.23
C ILE A 71 -5.91 14.60 7.50
N SER A 72 -4.65 14.85 7.83
CA SER A 72 -4.23 15.54 9.06
C SER A 72 -3.44 16.82 8.75
N PRO A 73 -4.06 17.84 8.11
CA PRO A 73 -3.37 19.04 7.63
C PRO A 73 -2.74 19.89 8.73
N GLN A 74 -3.20 19.76 9.97
CA GLN A 74 -2.71 20.48 11.14
C GLN A 74 -1.42 19.86 11.72
N LYS A 75 -1.13 18.60 11.39
CA LYS A 75 0.02 17.87 11.91
C LYS A 75 1.25 18.10 11.03
N THR A 76 2.44 17.96 11.62
CA THR A 76 3.69 17.91 10.87
C THR A 76 3.90 16.50 10.32
N ILE A 77 3.89 16.35 9.00
CA ILE A 77 4.13 15.06 8.34
C ILE A 77 5.55 15.06 7.79
N LEU A 78 6.38 14.14 8.26
CA LEU A 78 7.76 13.98 7.82
C LEU A 78 7.93 12.68 7.03
N THR A 79 8.84 12.68 6.06
CA THR A 79 9.39 11.44 5.49
C THR A 79 10.88 11.32 5.78
N PRO A 80 11.41 10.10 6.00
CA PRO A 80 12.84 9.86 6.18
C PRO A 80 13.70 10.30 4.99
N THR A 81 13.11 10.37 3.79
CA THR A 81 13.80 10.66 2.54
C THR A 81 12.85 11.30 1.52
N LYS A 82 13.40 12.11 0.60
CA LYS A 82 12.66 12.70 -0.53
C LYS A 82 12.58 11.76 -1.74
N TYR A 83 13.33 10.65 -1.73
CA TYR A 83 13.54 9.81 -2.91
C TYR A 83 12.67 8.53 -2.93
N ALA A 84 11.83 8.33 -1.92
CA ALA A 84 10.93 7.17 -1.83
C ALA A 84 9.69 7.38 -2.73
N GLY A 85 9.86 7.19 -4.04
CA GLY A 85 8.80 7.21 -5.05
C GLY A 85 7.92 5.94 -5.10
N CYS A 86 7.18 5.76 -6.20
CA CYS A 86 6.38 4.56 -6.45
C CYS A 86 6.02 4.47 -7.94
N SER A 87 6.33 3.34 -8.59
CA SER A 87 6.04 3.15 -10.02
C SER A 87 4.56 3.31 -10.38
N LEU A 88 3.65 2.94 -9.48
CA LEU A 88 2.21 3.13 -9.67
C LEU A 88 1.82 4.61 -9.62
N ALA A 89 2.34 5.35 -8.65
CA ALA A 89 2.04 6.77 -8.51
C ALA A 89 2.64 7.59 -9.67
N GLU A 90 3.84 7.21 -10.13
CA GLU A 90 4.51 7.80 -11.30
C GLU A 90 3.83 7.42 -12.62
N GLY A 91 3.14 6.28 -12.65
CA GLY A 91 2.45 5.76 -13.83
C GLY A 91 1.14 6.47 -14.17
N ALA A 92 0.59 7.32 -13.29
CA ALA A 92 -0.63 8.07 -13.54
C ALA A 92 -0.45 9.59 -13.36
N SER A 93 -1.23 10.36 -14.11
CA SER A 93 -1.17 11.83 -14.10
C SER A 93 -2.54 12.46 -13.95
N ALA A 94 -2.59 13.57 -13.21
CA ALA A 94 -3.80 14.38 -13.04
C ALA A 94 -4.33 14.88 -14.38
N GLU A 95 -3.44 15.24 -15.30
CA GLU A 95 -3.83 15.66 -16.65
C GLU A 95 -4.57 14.56 -17.43
N GLY A 96 -4.09 13.31 -17.36
CA GLY A 96 -4.77 12.23 -18.07
C GLY A 96 -6.12 11.88 -17.46
N LEU A 97 -6.26 11.91 -16.12
CA LEU A 97 -7.57 11.78 -15.46
C LEU A 97 -8.52 12.92 -15.88
N ARG A 98 -8.04 14.16 -15.91
CA ARG A 98 -8.83 15.32 -16.37
C ARG A 98 -9.35 15.10 -17.79
N ARG A 99 -8.47 14.74 -18.74
CA ARG A 99 -8.86 14.47 -20.14
C ARG A 99 -9.88 13.34 -20.23
N TRP A 100 -9.72 12.29 -19.43
CA TRP A 100 -10.70 11.21 -19.39
C TRP A 100 -12.07 11.70 -18.88
N LYS A 101 -12.10 12.51 -17.82
CA LYS A 101 -13.34 13.09 -17.27
C LYS A 101 -14.01 14.04 -18.26
N GLU A 102 -13.25 14.82 -19.04
CA GLU A 102 -13.78 15.68 -20.11
C GLU A 102 -14.49 14.86 -21.21
N GLN A 103 -13.96 13.69 -21.54
CA GLN A 103 -14.56 12.77 -22.52
C GLN A 103 -15.69 11.92 -21.94
N ASN A 104 -15.72 11.76 -20.62
CA ASN A 104 -16.71 10.97 -19.90
C ASN A 104 -17.25 11.79 -18.72
N PRO A 105 -18.10 12.82 -18.95
CA PRO A 105 -18.56 13.73 -17.88
C PRO A 105 -19.29 13.01 -16.75
N ASP A 106 -20.09 12.01 -17.11
CA ASP A 106 -20.78 11.12 -16.17
C ASP A 106 -19.93 9.89 -15.78
N GLY A 107 -18.67 9.80 -16.18
CA GLY A 107 -17.77 8.72 -15.76
C GLY A 107 -17.41 8.84 -14.27
N LEU A 108 -17.11 7.71 -13.63
CA LEU A 108 -16.53 7.66 -12.28
C LEU A 108 -15.06 7.26 -12.37
N ILE A 109 -14.19 7.99 -11.66
CA ILE A 109 -12.78 7.66 -11.53
C ILE A 109 -12.55 7.02 -10.15
N VAL A 110 -12.11 5.77 -10.16
CA VAL A 110 -11.67 5.04 -8.96
C VAL A 110 -10.15 4.93 -9.01
N SER A 111 -9.47 5.57 -8.07
CA SER A 111 -8.01 5.50 -7.98
C SER A 111 -7.59 4.71 -6.76
N TYR A 112 -6.74 3.71 -6.97
CA TYR A 112 -5.95 3.13 -5.92
C TYR A 112 -5.12 4.24 -5.22
N VAL A 113 -4.99 4.15 -3.90
CA VAL A 113 -4.30 5.16 -3.08
C VAL A 113 -2.84 5.36 -3.48
N ASN A 114 -2.25 4.42 -4.24
CA ASN A 114 -0.91 4.46 -4.81
C ASN A 114 -0.80 5.46 -5.98
N THR A 115 -1.14 6.72 -5.72
CA THR A 115 -1.29 7.84 -6.67
C THR A 115 -0.87 9.14 -6.01
N THR A 116 -0.46 10.16 -6.76
CA THR A 116 -0.13 11.47 -6.18
C THR A 116 -1.38 12.19 -5.62
N ALA A 117 -1.17 13.18 -4.75
CA ALA A 117 -2.24 14.07 -4.29
C ALA A 117 -2.99 14.76 -5.45
N GLU A 118 -2.29 15.15 -6.51
CA GLU A 118 -2.90 15.75 -7.71
C GLU A 118 -3.82 14.78 -8.45
N VAL A 119 -3.45 13.51 -8.57
CA VAL A 119 -4.30 12.47 -9.15
C VAL A 119 -5.55 12.26 -8.28
N LYS A 120 -5.39 12.24 -6.95
CA LYS A 120 -6.52 12.13 -6.01
C LYS A 120 -7.50 13.29 -6.12
N ALA A 121 -7.03 14.50 -6.46
CA ALA A 121 -7.89 15.66 -6.69
C ALA A 121 -8.84 15.53 -7.90
N TRP A 122 -8.59 14.58 -8.81
CA TRP A 122 -9.47 14.25 -9.94
C TRP A 122 -10.21 12.92 -9.74
N THR A 123 -10.00 12.27 -8.61
CA THR A 123 -10.55 10.95 -8.31
C THR A 123 -11.91 11.10 -7.61
N ASP A 124 -12.90 10.31 -8.00
CA ASP A 124 -14.21 10.29 -7.32
C ASP A 124 -14.17 9.41 -6.05
N TYR A 125 -13.47 8.28 -6.10
CA TYR A 125 -13.31 7.34 -5.00
C TYR A 125 -11.87 6.82 -4.93
N CYS A 126 -11.22 6.97 -3.77
CA CYS A 126 -10.00 6.22 -3.52
C CYS A 126 -10.33 4.79 -3.08
N CYS A 127 -9.38 3.88 -3.28
CA CYS A 127 -9.42 2.54 -2.70
C CYS A 127 -8.03 2.08 -2.27
N THR A 128 -7.98 0.98 -1.54
CA THR A 128 -6.77 0.20 -1.27
C THR A 128 -6.98 -1.25 -1.71
N SER A 129 -5.93 -2.07 -1.77
CA SER A 129 -6.08 -3.51 -2.02
C SER A 129 -6.97 -4.21 -0.97
N SER A 130 -7.17 -3.61 0.20
CA SER A 130 -8.04 -4.13 1.28
C SER A 130 -9.53 -3.87 1.04
N ASN A 131 -9.91 -2.81 0.32
CA ASN A 131 -11.32 -2.43 0.13
C ASN A 131 -11.74 -2.19 -1.32
N ALA A 132 -10.86 -2.32 -2.31
CA ALA A 132 -11.16 -1.99 -3.70
C ALA A 132 -12.37 -2.77 -4.27
N LEU A 133 -12.53 -4.05 -3.93
CA LEU A 133 -13.72 -4.83 -4.30
C LEU A 133 -15.00 -4.17 -3.76
N LYS A 134 -15.04 -3.89 -2.44
CA LYS A 134 -16.20 -3.25 -1.78
C LYS A 134 -16.50 -1.88 -2.39
N VAL A 135 -15.47 -1.07 -2.65
CA VAL A 135 -15.61 0.25 -3.29
C VAL A 135 -16.27 0.09 -4.65
N VAL A 136 -15.73 -0.74 -5.54
CA VAL A 136 -16.26 -0.92 -6.90
C VAL A 136 -17.67 -1.51 -6.91
N GLU A 137 -17.96 -2.46 -6.03
CA GLU A 137 -19.30 -3.07 -5.90
C GLU A 137 -20.36 -2.08 -5.40
N SER A 138 -19.97 -1.07 -4.62
CA SER A 138 -20.87 -0.03 -4.13
C SER A 138 -21.29 0.99 -5.19
N LEU A 139 -20.60 1.04 -6.34
CA LEU A 139 -20.84 2.04 -7.37
C LEU A 139 -22.05 1.69 -8.26
N PRO A 140 -22.81 2.69 -8.77
CA PRO A 140 -23.95 2.45 -9.65
C PRO A 140 -23.56 1.71 -10.92
N ARG A 141 -24.31 0.65 -11.27
CA ARG A 141 -23.96 -0.29 -12.35
C ARG A 141 -24.02 0.32 -13.77
N ASP A 142 -24.77 1.38 -13.96
CA ASP A 142 -24.98 2.09 -15.23
C ASP A 142 -23.88 3.12 -15.55
N ARG A 143 -22.99 3.40 -14.60
CA ARG A 143 -21.91 4.39 -14.77
C ARG A 143 -20.65 3.75 -15.32
N LYS A 144 -20.02 4.39 -16.30
CA LYS A 144 -18.68 4.01 -16.80
C LYS A 144 -17.62 4.30 -15.73
N ILE A 145 -16.69 3.37 -15.52
CA ILE A 145 -15.62 3.49 -14.52
C ILE A 145 -14.26 3.51 -15.22
N LEU A 146 -13.40 4.46 -14.84
CA LEU A 146 -11.95 4.36 -15.00
C LEU A 146 -11.36 3.89 -13.67
N PHE A 147 -10.67 2.75 -13.68
CA PHE A 147 -9.91 2.26 -12.55
C PHE A 147 -8.42 2.45 -12.80
N GLY A 148 -7.68 2.99 -11.83
CA GLY A 148 -6.24 3.17 -11.97
C GLY A 148 -5.50 3.28 -10.64
N PRO A 149 -4.16 3.38 -10.68
CA PRO A 149 -3.34 3.29 -11.87
C PRO A 149 -3.00 1.83 -12.23
N ASP A 150 -3.23 0.89 -11.31
CA ASP A 150 -2.81 -0.50 -11.47
C ASP A 150 -3.78 -1.34 -12.32
N ARG A 151 -3.30 -1.78 -13.49
CA ARG A 151 -4.07 -2.66 -14.38
C ARG A 151 -4.34 -4.03 -13.76
N ASN A 152 -3.44 -4.56 -12.92
CA ASN A 152 -3.55 -5.93 -12.41
C ASN A 152 -4.64 -6.00 -11.35
N LEU A 153 -4.62 -5.08 -10.39
CA LEU A 153 -5.71 -4.92 -9.41
C LEU A 153 -7.05 -4.65 -10.11
N GLY A 154 -7.07 -3.78 -11.12
CA GLY A 154 -8.26 -3.51 -11.91
C GLY A 154 -8.82 -4.75 -12.62
N ALA A 155 -7.96 -5.54 -13.27
CA ALA A 155 -8.35 -6.78 -13.95
C ALA A 155 -8.85 -7.84 -12.97
N TYR A 156 -8.21 -7.97 -11.81
CA TYR A 156 -8.67 -8.85 -10.73
C TYR A 156 -10.08 -8.46 -10.27
N ILE A 157 -10.33 -7.18 -10.01
CA ILE A 157 -11.65 -6.67 -9.60
C ILE A 157 -12.70 -6.95 -10.68
N SER A 158 -12.42 -6.60 -11.94
CA SER A 158 -13.35 -6.85 -13.06
C SER A 158 -13.72 -8.33 -13.16
N ARG A 159 -12.75 -9.23 -13.00
CA ARG A 159 -12.97 -10.68 -13.04
C ARG A 159 -13.77 -11.20 -11.84
N LYS A 160 -13.54 -10.67 -10.63
CA LYS A 160 -14.27 -11.10 -9.42
C LYS A 160 -15.69 -10.56 -9.36
N THR A 161 -15.91 -9.34 -9.81
CA THR A 161 -17.20 -8.63 -9.67
C THR A 161 -18.08 -8.70 -10.92
N GLY A 162 -17.50 -9.06 -12.06
CA GLY A 162 -18.14 -8.93 -13.38
C GLY A 162 -18.35 -7.46 -13.80
N ARG A 163 -17.71 -6.51 -13.13
CA ARG A 163 -17.81 -5.08 -13.46
C ARG A 163 -16.95 -4.77 -14.68
N GLU A 164 -17.55 -4.19 -15.71
CA GLU A 164 -16.80 -3.62 -16.82
C GLU A 164 -16.17 -2.27 -16.39
N MET A 165 -14.85 -2.16 -16.54
CA MET A 165 -14.08 -0.97 -16.18
C MET A 165 -13.03 -0.71 -17.26
N GLU A 166 -12.82 0.56 -17.58
CA GLU A 166 -11.64 1.01 -18.31
C GLU A 166 -10.45 1.02 -17.35
N LEU A 167 -9.32 0.43 -17.73
CA LEU A 167 -8.17 0.27 -16.85
C LEU A 167 -7.04 1.18 -17.28
N TRP A 168 -6.51 1.95 -16.33
CA TRP A 168 -5.25 2.66 -16.53
C TRP A 168 -4.10 1.66 -16.67
N ASN A 169 -3.19 1.89 -17.62
CA ASN A 169 -2.15 0.93 -17.96
C ASN A 169 -0.82 1.21 -17.23
N ALA A 170 -0.82 1.20 -15.89
CA ALA A 170 0.39 1.14 -15.08
C ALA A 170 0.42 -0.13 -14.23
N SER A 171 1.58 -0.45 -13.66
CA SER A 171 1.71 -1.57 -12.71
C SER A 171 2.84 -1.37 -11.71
N CYS A 172 2.85 -2.18 -10.65
CA CYS A 172 3.92 -2.19 -9.67
C CYS A 172 5.07 -3.06 -10.18
N PHE A 173 6.29 -2.51 -10.32
CA PHE A 173 7.42 -3.29 -10.86
C PHE A 173 7.80 -4.51 -9.98
N VAL A 174 7.41 -4.49 -8.71
CA VAL A 174 7.60 -5.64 -7.80
C VAL A 174 6.59 -6.72 -8.18
N HIS A 175 5.30 -6.42 -8.10
CA HIS A 175 4.25 -7.41 -8.30
C HIS A 175 4.03 -7.83 -9.76
N GLU A 176 4.38 -6.99 -10.73
CA GLU A 176 4.34 -7.35 -12.15
C GLU A 176 5.19 -8.58 -12.48
N ARG A 177 6.23 -8.85 -11.69
CA ARG A 177 7.09 -10.03 -11.89
C ARG A 177 6.48 -11.31 -11.33
N ILE A 178 5.43 -11.23 -10.54
CA ILE A 178 4.73 -12.39 -9.97
C ILE A 178 3.71 -12.85 -11.01
N THR A 179 4.17 -13.67 -11.95
CA THR A 179 3.38 -14.12 -13.10
C THR A 179 2.52 -15.34 -12.76
N GLU A 180 1.51 -15.62 -13.60
CA GLU A 180 0.76 -16.88 -13.54
C GLU A 180 1.70 -18.10 -13.43
N GLU A 181 2.73 -18.18 -14.27
CA GLU A 181 3.65 -19.32 -14.29
C GLU A 181 4.38 -19.48 -12.96
N SER A 182 4.87 -18.39 -12.38
CA SER A 182 5.56 -18.44 -11.08
C SER A 182 4.66 -18.94 -9.95
N ILE A 183 3.38 -18.56 -9.98
CA ILE A 183 2.39 -19.00 -8.99
C ILE A 183 2.09 -20.49 -9.15
N LEU A 184 1.92 -20.95 -10.39
CA LEU A 184 1.66 -22.36 -10.69
C LEU A 184 2.86 -23.24 -10.33
N GLU A 185 4.08 -22.79 -10.61
CA GLU A 185 5.30 -23.48 -10.18
C GLU A 185 5.36 -23.58 -8.65
N ALA A 186 5.06 -22.48 -7.94
CA ALA A 186 5.02 -22.51 -6.47
C ALA A 186 3.94 -23.47 -5.94
N MET A 187 2.79 -23.57 -6.61
CA MET A 187 1.73 -24.52 -6.26
C MET A 187 2.16 -25.98 -6.42
N GLU A 188 3.03 -26.28 -7.38
CA GLU A 188 3.61 -27.61 -7.62
C GLU A 188 4.74 -27.93 -6.62
N LEU A 189 5.63 -26.97 -6.36
CA LEU A 189 6.75 -27.12 -5.43
C LEU A 189 6.29 -27.24 -3.97
N TYR A 190 5.18 -26.58 -3.62
CA TYR A 190 4.66 -26.51 -2.25
C TYR A 190 3.19 -26.97 -2.21
N PRO A 191 2.90 -28.27 -2.40
CA PRO A 191 1.54 -28.78 -2.52
C PRO A 191 0.68 -28.57 -1.26
N ASP A 192 1.31 -28.54 -0.09
CA ASP A 192 0.60 -28.37 1.19
C ASP A 192 0.41 -26.91 1.62
N ALA A 193 1.03 -25.97 0.90
CA ALA A 193 1.03 -24.55 1.25
C ALA A 193 -0.19 -23.81 0.70
N ASP A 194 -0.69 -22.85 1.47
CA ASP A 194 -1.54 -21.79 0.92
C ASP A 194 -0.66 -20.77 0.20
N ILE A 195 -1.11 -20.30 -0.96
CA ILE A 195 -0.43 -19.28 -1.76
C ILE A 195 -1.16 -17.95 -1.56
N LEU A 196 -0.54 -17.03 -0.83
CA LEU A 196 -1.11 -15.74 -0.45
C LEU A 196 -0.55 -14.65 -1.37
N ILE A 197 -1.39 -14.13 -2.25
CA ILE A 197 -1.01 -13.33 -3.42
C ILE A 197 -1.56 -11.92 -3.26
N HIS A 198 -0.72 -10.92 -3.49
CA HIS A 198 -1.19 -9.54 -3.57
C HIS A 198 -1.88 -9.28 -4.91
N PRO A 199 -3.05 -8.62 -4.97
CA PRO A 199 -3.81 -8.42 -6.20
C PRO A 199 -3.16 -7.45 -7.20
N GLU A 200 -2.03 -6.82 -6.85
CA GLU A 200 -1.18 -6.09 -7.82
C GLU A 200 -0.38 -7.04 -8.73
N SER A 201 -0.36 -8.35 -8.42
CA SER A 201 0.44 -9.34 -9.16
C SER A 201 -0.12 -9.57 -10.56
N GLU A 202 0.75 -9.78 -11.55
CA GLU A 202 0.33 -10.13 -12.92
C GLU A 202 -0.57 -11.37 -12.88
N GLY A 203 -0.16 -12.44 -12.19
CA GLY A 203 -0.96 -13.67 -12.11
C GLY A 203 -2.26 -13.56 -11.30
N SER A 204 -2.56 -12.41 -10.67
CA SER A 204 -3.72 -12.25 -9.78
C SER A 204 -5.08 -12.39 -10.48
N HIS A 205 -5.12 -12.16 -11.79
CA HIS A 205 -6.33 -12.21 -12.61
C HIS A 205 -6.39 -13.43 -13.54
N SER A 206 -5.45 -14.37 -13.38
CA SER A 206 -5.44 -15.64 -14.10
C SER A 206 -6.62 -16.53 -13.69
N PRO A 207 -7.42 -17.07 -14.65
CA PRO A 207 -8.47 -18.04 -14.35
C PRO A 207 -7.94 -19.28 -13.62
N ARG A 208 -6.74 -19.75 -13.98
CA ARG A 208 -6.14 -20.97 -13.42
C ARG A 208 -5.79 -20.75 -11.96
N VAL A 209 -5.09 -19.64 -11.65
CA VAL A 209 -4.76 -19.25 -10.28
C VAL A 209 -6.04 -19.03 -9.46
N LEU A 210 -7.02 -18.31 -10.00
CA LEU A 210 -8.26 -17.98 -9.29
C LEU A 210 -9.21 -19.17 -9.06
N SER A 211 -9.04 -20.25 -9.81
CA SER A 211 -9.81 -21.50 -9.63
C SER A 211 -9.23 -22.43 -8.56
N SER A 212 -8.01 -22.17 -8.10
CA SER A 212 -7.35 -22.94 -7.04
C SER A 212 -7.94 -22.60 -5.68
N ASP A 213 -8.25 -23.63 -4.89
CA ASP A 213 -8.69 -23.53 -3.49
C ASP A 213 -7.54 -23.17 -2.53
N ARG A 214 -6.30 -23.18 -3.01
CA ARG A 214 -5.09 -22.82 -2.24
C ARG A 214 -4.59 -21.41 -2.54
N CYS A 215 -5.13 -20.72 -3.54
CA CYS A 215 -4.67 -19.39 -3.95
C CYS A 215 -5.61 -18.31 -3.43
N PHE A 216 -5.08 -17.42 -2.60
CA PHE A 216 -5.86 -16.37 -1.95
C PHE A 216 -5.32 -15.00 -2.35
N MET A 217 -6.24 -14.10 -2.72
CA MET A 217 -5.91 -12.73 -3.13
C MET A 217 -6.19 -11.77 -1.99
N TYR A 218 -5.14 -11.16 -1.44
CA TYR A 218 -5.26 -10.30 -0.26
C TYR A 218 -4.33 -9.09 -0.33
N SER A 219 -4.75 -7.99 0.29
CA SER A 219 -3.81 -6.96 0.71
C SER A 219 -2.76 -7.53 1.67
N THR A 220 -1.69 -6.77 1.94
CA THR A 220 -0.68 -7.20 2.91
C THR A 220 -1.30 -7.51 4.28
N ALA A 221 -2.21 -6.65 4.78
CA ALA A 221 -2.92 -6.92 6.03
C ALA A 221 -3.76 -8.21 5.96
N GLY A 222 -4.43 -8.47 4.84
CA GLY A 222 -5.17 -9.72 4.62
C GLY A 222 -4.26 -10.95 4.59
N ILE A 223 -3.06 -10.86 4.00
CA ILE A 223 -2.03 -11.92 4.04
C ILE A 223 -1.65 -12.23 5.48
N LEU A 224 -1.36 -11.21 6.30
CA LEU A 224 -1.02 -11.39 7.71
C LEU A 224 -2.18 -12.01 8.51
N ASN A 225 -3.41 -11.55 8.28
CA ASN A 225 -4.59 -12.09 8.96
C ASN A 225 -4.84 -13.56 8.60
N HIS A 226 -4.80 -13.91 7.31
CA HIS A 226 -4.93 -15.30 6.87
C HIS A 226 -3.84 -16.19 7.47
N ALA A 227 -2.59 -15.72 7.45
CA ALA A 227 -1.48 -16.44 8.06
C ALA A 227 -1.65 -16.61 9.58
N ARG A 228 -2.31 -15.69 10.28
CA ARG A 228 -2.59 -15.80 11.73
C ARG A 228 -3.69 -16.83 12.00
N GLU A 229 -4.78 -16.77 11.24
CA GLU A 229 -6.01 -17.53 11.47
C GLU A 229 -5.98 -18.95 10.90
N SER A 230 -5.27 -19.18 9.80
CA SER A 230 -5.17 -20.49 9.15
C SER A 230 -4.45 -21.52 10.04
N ASP A 231 -4.88 -22.77 10.00
CA ASP A 231 -4.24 -23.90 10.68
C ASP A 231 -3.03 -24.47 9.91
N LYS A 232 -2.87 -24.07 8.64
CA LYS A 232 -1.75 -24.44 7.78
C LYS A 232 -0.40 -24.09 8.41
N LYS A 233 0.59 -24.91 8.10
CA LYS A 233 1.98 -24.73 8.59
C LYS A 233 2.89 -24.09 7.57
N MET A 234 2.53 -24.08 6.29
CA MET A 234 3.36 -23.57 5.21
C MET A 234 2.56 -22.60 4.35
N PHE A 235 3.19 -21.48 4.01
CA PHE A 235 2.61 -20.43 3.18
C PHE A 235 3.64 -19.95 2.17
N VAL A 236 3.21 -19.81 0.93
CA VAL A 236 3.95 -19.07 -0.10
C VAL A 236 3.40 -17.65 -0.14
N ILE A 237 4.28 -16.68 -0.01
CA ILE A 237 3.96 -15.26 0.06
C ILE A 237 4.36 -14.62 -1.27
N ALA A 238 3.34 -14.24 -2.04
CA ALA A 238 3.44 -13.59 -3.34
C ALA A 238 3.17 -12.09 -3.21
N THR A 239 4.11 -11.42 -2.53
CA THR A 239 4.16 -9.95 -2.40
C THR A 239 5.62 -9.52 -2.11
N GLU A 240 5.82 -8.27 -1.71
CA GLU A 240 7.14 -7.77 -1.31
C GLU A 240 7.74 -8.59 -0.14
N PRO A 241 9.00 -9.06 -0.24
CA PRO A 241 9.57 -10.04 0.68
C PRO A 241 9.63 -9.64 2.15
N GLU A 242 9.59 -8.36 2.50
CA GLU A 242 9.84 -7.91 3.88
C GLU A 242 8.58 -7.93 4.75
N THR A 243 7.46 -8.24 4.12
CA THR A 243 6.27 -8.79 4.78
C THR A 243 6.61 -10.04 5.61
N LEU A 244 7.61 -10.83 5.22
CA LEU A 244 8.02 -12.04 5.95
C LEU A 244 8.52 -11.73 7.36
N HIS A 245 9.04 -10.52 7.63
CA HIS A 245 9.51 -10.14 8.97
C HIS A 245 8.37 -10.22 9.98
N VAL A 246 7.27 -9.51 9.73
CA VAL A 246 6.09 -9.55 10.61
C VAL A 246 5.45 -10.93 10.62
N LEU A 247 5.31 -11.59 9.46
CA LEU A 247 4.73 -12.94 9.39
C LEU A 247 5.45 -13.92 10.31
N ARG A 248 6.79 -13.95 10.27
CA ARG A 248 7.62 -14.83 11.12
C ARG A 248 7.55 -14.44 12.58
N LYS A 249 7.53 -13.13 12.88
CA LYS A 249 7.44 -12.60 14.25
C LYS A 249 6.12 -12.97 14.91
N GLU A 250 5.01 -12.85 14.19
CA GLU A 250 3.66 -13.16 14.71
C GLU A 250 3.35 -14.66 14.69
N ASN A 251 4.06 -15.45 13.88
CA ASN A 251 3.77 -16.86 13.65
C ASN A 251 5.03 -17.75 13.70
N PRO A 252 5.71 -17.86 14.86
CA PRO A 252 7.01 -18.54 14.96
C PRO A 252 6.97 -20.05 14.64
N GLY A 253 5.80 -20.68 14.66
CA GLY A 253 5.61 -22.11 14.33
C GLY A 253 5.19 -22.38 12.87
N LYS A 254 5.18 -21.36 12.01
CA LYS A 254 4.77 -21.45 10.60
C LYS A 254 5.96 -21.16 9.67
N THR A 255 5.97 -21.80 8.52
CA THR A 255 6.98 -21.63 7.47
C THR A 255 6.46 -20.68 6.39
N PHE A 256 7.23 -19.63 6.13
CA PHE A 256 6.93 -18.63 5.10
C PHE A 256 8.00 -18.62 4.02
N ILE A 257 7.58 -18.88 2.78
CA ILE A 257 8.41 -18.91 1.59
C ILE A 257 8.03 -17.69 0.74
N ALA A 258 8.99 -16.81 0.44
CA ALA A 258 8.73 -15.75 -0.53
C ALA A 258 8.80 -16.35 -1.94
N ILE A 259 7.81 -16.06 -2.78
CA ILE A 259 7.82 -16.52 -4.18
C ILE A 259 9.00 -15.94 -4.96
N GLN A 260 9.46 -14.75 -4.58
CA GLN A 260 10.57 -14.03 -5.17
C GLN A 260 11.41 -13.33 -4.07
N PRO A 261 12.32 -14.05 -3.38
CA PRO A 261 13.01 -13.54 -2.20
C PRO A 261 13.88 -12.29 -2.44
N ASP A 262 14.34 -12.10 -3.68
CA ASP A 262 15.23 -10.99 -4.06
C ASP A 262 14.48 -9.77 -4.67
N ASN A 263 13.18 -9.89 -4.93
CA ASN A 263 12.39 -8.85 -5.60
C ASN A 263 11.84 -7.83 -4.60
N ARG A 264 12.72 -6.95 -4.09
CA ARG A 264 12.36 -5.93 -3.10
C ARG A 264 12.01 -4.60 -3.74
N CYS A 265 11.10 -3.85 -3.10
CA CYS A 265 10.76 -2.49 -3.55
C CYS A 265 11.89 -1.51 -3.20
N PHE A 266 12.72 -1.11 -4.17
CA PHE A 266 13.85 -0.22 -3.91
C PHE A 266 13.44 1.15 -3.31
N HIS A 267 12.24 1.65 -3.62
CA HIS A 267 11.71 2.89 -3.02
C HIS A 267 11.45 2.74 -1.52
N MET A 268 10.82 1.64 -1.10
CA MET A 268 10.61 1.35 0.33
C MET A 268 11.94 1.19 1.07
N LYS A 269 12.97 0.66 0.40
CA LYS A 269 14.31 0.46 1.00
C LYS A 269 15.18 1.72 1.05
N GLN A 270 14.69 2.86 0.58
CA GLN A 270 15.34 4.16 0.79
C GLN A 270 15.28 4.63 2.26
N THR A 271 14.43 4.00 3.07
CA THR A 271 14.29 4.31 4.50
C THR A 271 15.03 3.26 5.34
N GLY A 272 16.06 3.68 6.08
CA GLY A 272 16.72 2.93 7.14
C GLY A 272 16.74 3.69 8.47
N LEU A 273 17.37 3.12 9.50
CA LEU A 273 17.45 3.73 10.84
C LEU A 273 18.16 5.09 10.83
N TRP A 274 19.16 5.25 9.97
CA TRP A 274 19.89 6.51 9.86
C TRP A 274 19.01 7.61 9.28
N GLU A 275 18.26 7.32 8.22
CA GLU A 275 17.33 8.27 7.60
C GLU A 275 16.20 8.65 8.57
N VAL A 276 15.68 7.68 9.33
CA VAL A 276 14.69 7.93 10.39
C VAL A 276 15.23 8.89 11.46
N LEU A 277 16.44 8.61 11.96
CA LEU A 277 17.10 9.45 12.95
C LEU A 277 17.31 10.88 12.43
N GLU A 278 17.91 11.01 11.24
CA GLU A 278 18.21 12.32 10.64
C GLU A 278 16.95 13.13 10.38
N ALA A 279 15.86 12.46 10.00
CA ALA A 279 14.58 13.08 9.79
C ALA A 279 13.99 13.69 11.07
N LEU A 280 13.99 12.92 12.17
CA LEU A 280 13.57 13.41 13.47
C LEU A 280 14.49 14.52 13.98
N ARG A 281 15.81 14.31 13.92
CA ARG A 281 16.83 15.24 14.42
C ARG A 281 16.66 16.62 13.79
N HIS A 282 16.43 16.68 12.49
CA HIS A 282 16.35 17.92 11.72
C HIS A 282 14.93 18.36 11.34
N ASN A 283 13.89 17.66 11.82
CA ASN A 283 12.49 17.92 11.48
C ASN A 283 12.25 17.99 9.97
N ARG A 284 12.79 17.02 9.23
CA ARG A 284 12.75 16.96 7.75
C ARG A 284 12.50 15.52 7.30
N TYR A 285 11.99 15.25 6.12
CA TYR A 285 11.53 16.20 5.12
C TYR A 285 10.02 16.38 5.25
N GLU A 286 9.58 17.61 5.50
CA GLU A 286 8.14 17.88 5.64
C GLU A 286 7.41 17.69 4.31
N VAL A 287 6.30 16.95 4.36
CA VAL A 287 5.37 16.74 3.26
C VAL A 287 4.11 17.55 3.52
N LYS A 288 3.92 18.59 2.71
CA LYS A 288 2.74 19.46 2.77
C LYS A 288 2.03 19.48 1.43
N VAL A 289 0.79 18.99 1.40
CA VAL A 289 -0.07 19.11 0.22
C VAL A 289 -0.74 20.51 0.21
N PRO A 290 -0.67 21.26 -0.89
CA PRO A 290 -1.34 22.56 -1.01
C PRO A 290 -2.84 22.48 -0.74
N ALA A 291 -3.41 23.52 -0.12
CA ALA A 291 -4.80 23.51 0.34
C ALA A 291 -5.80 23.24 -0.80
N GLU A 292 -5.58 23.83 -1.97
CA GLU A 292 -6.40 23.70 -3.16
C GLU A 292 -6.40 22.29 -3.77
N ILE A 293 -5.32 21.54 -3.60
CA ILE A 293 -5.22 20.13 -4.00
C ILE A 293 -5.87 19.26 -2.92
N ARG A 294 -5.57 19.55 -1.66
CA ARG A 294 -6.10 18.84 -0.50
C ARG A 294 -7.62 18.84 -0.51
N GLU A 295 -8.27 19.99 -0.64
CA GLU A 295 -9.73 20.12 -0.60
C GLU A 295 -10.42 19.23 -1.64
N LYS A 296 -9.82 19.11 -2.83
CA LYS A 296 -10.33 18.26 -3.90
C LYS A 296 -10.05 16.77 -3.66
N ALA A 297 -8.87 16.44 -3.14
CA ALA A 297 -8.45 15.07 -2.87
C ALA A 297 -9.11 14.45 -1.63
N LEU A 298 -9.53 15.28 -0.66
CA LEU A 298 -10.05 14.81 0.63
C LEU A 298 -11.29 13.93 0.46
N LEU A 299 -12.24 14.36 -0.37
CA LEU A 299 -13.51 13.65 -0.53
C LEU A 299 -13.34 12.20 -1.02
N SER A 300 -12.39 11.95 -1.93
CA SER A 300 -12.14 10.60 -2.45
C SER A 300 -11.49 9.70 -1.40
N ILE A 301 -10.65 10.26 -0.53
CA ILE A 301 -10.06 9.56 0.63
C ILE A 301 -11.11 9.31 1.71
N GLU A 302 -11.97 10.27 2.04
CA GLU A 302 -13.03 10.07 3.04
C GLU A 302 -14.00 8.96 2.62
N ARG A 303 -14.38 8.94 1.33
CA ARG A 303 -15.19 7.86 0.74
C ARG A 303 -14.48 6.51 0.83
N MET A 304 -13.17 6.46 0.62
CA MET A 304 -12.37 5.26 0.82
C MET A 304 -12.43 4.77 2.27
N LEU A 305 -12.25 5.67 3.24
CA LEU A 305 -12.20 5.33 4.65
C LEU A 305 -13.56 4.87 5.19
N ALA A 306 -14.66 5.44 4.67
CA ALA A 306 -16.03 5.06 4.99
C ALA A 306 -16.42 3.65 4.47
N VAL A 307 -15.76 3.17 3.42
CA VAL A 307 -15.96 1.84 2.84
C VAL A 307 -14.81 0.94 3.27
N GLY A 308 -14.83 0.45 4.51
CA GLY A 308 -13.73 -0.37 5.04
C GLY A 308 -14.02 -1.05 6.35
#